data_AF-A0A9E7I3Y1-F1
#
_entry.id   AF-A0A9E7I3Y1-F1
#
_cell.length_a   1.000
_cell.length_b   1.000
_cell.length_c   1.000
_cell.angle_alpha   90.00
_cell.angle_beta   90.00
_cell.angle_gamma   90.00
#
_symmetry.space_group_name_H-M   'P 1'
#
loop_
_entity.id
_entity.type
_entity.pdbx_description
1 polymer ?
#
loop_
_entity_poly.entity_id
_entity_poly.type
_entity_poly.pdbx_seq_one_letter_code
_entity_poly.pdbx_strand_id
1 'polypeptide(L)'
;MEPEKGDAGVTDQAGGCKVKILLTRKELEWLVLRLKENRGQRLEDVLVEMGREMEKERGKATGWKPTLESIVEIPETLDEVA
;
A
#
# COMPACT_ATOMS: atom_id res chain seq x y z
N MET A 1 28.57 -32.20 6.48
CA MET A 1 28.48 -30.73 6.43
C MET A 1 27.80 -30.42 5.11
N GLU A 2 26.48 -30.33 5.15
CA GLU A 2 25.64 -30.03 3.98
C GLU A 2 25.93 -28.58 3.57
N PRO A 3 26.26 -28.29 2.30
CA PRO A 3 26.36 -26.90 1.86
C PRO A 3 24.95 -26.35 1.68
N GLU A 4 24.60 -25.36 2.52
CA GLU A 4 23.40 -24.56 2.36
C GLU A 4 23.42 -23.87 0.99
N LYS A 5 22.42 -24.20 0.17
CA LYS A 5 22.21 -23.64 -1.16
C LYS A 5 21.70 -22.21 -0.99
N GLY A 6 22.63 -21.27 -0.90
CA GLY A 6 22.34 -19.84 -1.05
C GLY A 6 21.64 -19.59 -2.38
N ASP A 7 20.50 -18.91 -2.31
CA ASP A 7 19.73 -18.43 -3.44
C ASP A 7 20.63 -17.61 -4.36
N ALA A 8 21.09 -18.24 -5.44
CA ALA A 8 21.84 -17.58 -6.48
C ALA A 8 20.88 -16.63 -7.20
N GLY A 9 20.90 -15.37 -6.78
CA GLY A 9 20.24 -14.28 -7.47
C GLY A 9 20.73 -14.23 -8.91
N VAL A 10 19.92 -14.79 -9.81
CA VAL A 10 20.07 -14.66 -11.26
C VAL A 10 19.89 -13.18 -11.60
N THR A 11 21.00 -12.48 -11.75
CA THR A 11 21.09 -11.21 -12.47
C THR A 11 21.15 -11.51 -13.95
N ASP A 12 19.98 -11.79 -14.53
CA ASP A 12 19.84 -11.91 -15.97
C ASP A 12 19.96 -10.53 -16.61
N GLN A 13 20.92 -10.43 -17.52
CA GLN A 13 21.30 -9.24 -18.24
C GLN A 13 20.29 -8.95 -19.35
N ALA A 14 19.23 -8.23 -19.02
CA ALA A 14 18.38 -7.51 -19.96
C ALA A 14 17.78 -6.33 -19.19
N GLY A 15 17.67 -5.15 -19.81
CA GLY A 15 17.24 -3.89 -19.17
C GLY A 15 15.77 -3.86 -18.68
N GLY A 16 15.27 -4.93 -18.07
CA GLY A 16 13.97 -5.02 -17.44
C GLY A 16 14.02 -4.55 -15.99
N CYS A 17 13.06 -3.71 -15.61
CA CYS A 17 12.85 -3.32 -14.21
C CYS A 17 12.03 -4.41 -13.50
N LYS A 18 12.57 -4.98 -12.42
CA LYS A 18 11.84 -5.93 -11.56
C LYS A 18 11.36 -5.19 -10.32
N VAL A 19 10.04 -5.01 -10.22
CA VAL A 19 9.41 -4.36 -9.06
C VAL A 19 8.74 -5.43 -8.19
N LYS A 20 8.98 -5.37 -6.88
CA LYS A 20 8.21 -6.13 -5.88
C LYS A 20 7.17 -5.20 -5.28
N ILE A 21 5.89 -5.55 -5.44
CA ILE A 21 4.77 -4.79 -4.87
C ILE A 21 4.08 -5.67 -3.84
N LEU A 22 3.78 -5.11 -2.68
CA LEU A 22 3.03 -5.80 -1.64
C LEU A 22 1.53 -5.60 -1.90
N LEU A 23 0.81 -6.70 -2.11
CA LEU A 23 -0.61 -6.71 -2.45
C LEU A 23 -1.41 -7.47 -1.40
N THR A 24 -2.63 -7.02 -1.13
CA THR A 24 -3.61 -7.80 -0.39
C THR A 24 -4.15 -8.94 -1.25
N ARG A 25 -4.79 -9.94 -0.64
CA ARG A 25 -5.37 -11.09 -1.36
C ARG A 25 -6.33 -10.64 -2.48
N LYS A 26 -7.18 -9.67 -2.18
CA LYS A 26 -8.16 -9.12 -3.13
C LYS A 26 -7.48 -8.42 -4.31
N GLU A 27 -6.45 -7.62 -4.04
CA GLU A 27 -5.68 -6.91 -5.07
C GLU A 27 -4.95 -7.89 -5.99
N LEU A 28 -4.37 -8.96 -5.42
CA LEU A 28 -3.71 -10.00 -6.20
C LEU A 28 -4.69 -10.73 -7.12
N GLU A 29 -5.88 -11.07 -6.63
CA GLU A 29 -6.93 -11.70 -7.44
C GLU A 29 -7.36 -10.80 -8.61
N TRP A 30 -7.55 -9.50 -8.36
CA TRP A 30 -7.86 -8.52 -9.39
C TRP A 30 -6.76 -8.45 -10.46
N LEU A 31 -5.49 -8.38 -10.04
CA LEU A 31 -4.35 -8.32 -10.95
C LEU A 31 -4.24 -9.58 -11.81
N VAL A 32 -4.44 -10.76 -11.22
CA VAL A 32 -4.43 -12.04 -11.95
C VAL A 32 -5.54 -12.11 -12.98
N LEU A 33 -6.75 -11.62 -12.64
CA LEU A 33 -7.87 -11.58 -13.57
C LEU A 33 -7.55 -10.67 -14.75
N ARG A 34 -7.00 -9.48 -14.47
CA ARG A 34 -6.63 -8.50 -15.50
C ARG A 34 -5.52 -8.99 -16.43
N LEU A 35 -4.51 -9.66 -15.89
CA LEU A 35 -3.42 -10.25 -16.68
C LEU A 35 -3.89 -11.40 -17.58
N LYS A 36 -4.91 -12.15 -17.19
CA LYS A 36 -5.50 -13.20 -18.03
C LYS A 36 -6.31 -12.62 -19.19
N GLU A 37 -6.96 -11.49 -18.97
CA GLU A 37 -7.86 -10.84 -19.92
C GLU A 37 -7.08 -9.98 -20.95
N ASN A 38 -6.03 -9.28 -20.52
CA ASN A 38 -5.26 -8.37 -21.36
C ASN A 38 -3.88 -8.93 -21.76
N ARG A 39 -3.83 -9.62 -22.91
CA ARG A 39 -2.60 -10.20 -23.47
C ARG A 39 -1.64 -9.19 -24.13
N GLY A 40 -1.96 -7.90 -24.13
CA GLY A 40 -1.17 -6.87 -24.82
C GLY A 40 -1.09 -5.50 -24.13
N GLN A 41 -1.66 -5.35 -22.93
CA GLN A 41 -1.50 -4.10 -22.18
C GLN A 41 -0.11 -4.04 -21.53
N ARG A 42 0.41 -2.83 -21.44
CA ARG A 42 1.64 -2.56 -20.68
C ARG A 42 1.37 -2.74 -19.20
N LEU A 43 2.34 -3.30 -18.47
CA LEU A 43 2.21 -3.54 -17.02
C LEU A 43 1.96 -2.22 -16.27
N GLU A 44 2.58 -1.14 -16.72
CA GLU A 44 2.43 0.20 -16.16
C GLU A 44 0.97 0.66 -16.18
N ASP A 45 0.26 0.44 -17.29
CA ASP A 45 -1.15 0.85 -17.43
C ASP A 45 -2.06 0.07 -16.46
N VAL A 46 -1.78 -1.23 -16.29
CA VAL A 46 -2.52 -2.10 -15.36
C VAL A 46 -2.29 -1.67 -13.91
N LEU A 47 -1.05 -1.33 -13.54
CA LEU A 47 -0.74 -0.86 -12.19
C LEU A 47 -1.39 0.49 -11.88
N VAL A 48 -1.46 1.39 -12.85
CA VAL A 48 -2.15 2.68 -12.70
C VAL A 48 -3.66 2.51 -12.56
N GLU A 49 -4.28 1.60 -13.34
CA GLU A 49 -5.69 1.25 -13.18
C GLU A 49 -5.97 0.62 -11.80
N MET A 50 -5.10 -0.28 -11.35
CA MET A 50 -5.19 -0.88 -10.01
C MET A 50 -5.13 0.20 -8.93
N GLY A 51 -4.22 1.17 -9.06
CA GLY A 51 -4.12 2.35 -8.19
C GLY A 51 -5.44 3.09 -8.04
N ARG A 52 -6.09 3.40 -9.17
CA ARG A 52 -7.38 4.11 -9.20
C ARG A 52 -8.51 3.30 -8.56
N GLU A 53 -8.60 2.01 -8.86
CA GLU A 53 -9.64 1.15 -8.27
C GLU A 53 -9.44 0.97 -6.75
N MET A 54 -8.20 0.81 -6.30
CA MET A 54 -7.87 0.76 -4.88
C MET A 54 -8.17 2.08 -4.17
N GLU A 55 -7.90 3.22 -4.79
CA GLU A 55 -8.20 4.54 -4.20
C GLU A 55 -9.71 4.78 -4.10
N LYS A 56 -10.49 4.32 -5.09
CA LYS A 56 -11.96 4.38 -5.05
C LYS A 56 -12.54 3.51 -3.94
N GLU A 57 -11.96 2.34 -3.69
CA GLU A 57 -12.35 1.47 -2.57
C GLU A 57 -11.86 2.00 -1.22
N ARG A 58 -10.64 2.53 -1.14
CA ARG A 58 -10.09 3.18 0.06
C ARG A 58 -10.79 4.49 0.41
N GLY A 59 -11.27 5.23 -0.57
CA GLY A 59 -12.08 6.43 -0.37
C GLY A 59 -13.44 6.14 0.28
N LYS A 60 -13.89 4.89 0.28
CA LYS A 60 -15.05 4.41 1.04
C LYS A 60 -14.69 3.93 2.44
N ALA A 61 -13.41 3.63 2.70
CA ALA A 61 -12.96 3.42 4.05
C ALA A 61 -12.95 4.79 4.73
N THR A 62 -13.95 5.02 5.57
CA THR A 62 -13.98 6.02 6.64
C THR A 62 -12.82 5.74 7.60
N GLY A 63 -11.59 5.86 7.10
CA GLY A 63 -10.40 5.87 7.93
C GLY A 63 -10.60 6.98 8.93
N TRP A 64 -10.48 6.63 10.21
CA TRP A 64 -10.61 7.56 11.31
C TRP A 64 -9.90 8.88 10.95
N LYS A 65 -10.69 9.94 10.78
CA LYS A 65 -10.19 11.28 10.54
C LYS A 65 -10.12 11.92 11.92
N PRO A 66 -8.94 12.02 12.56
CA PRO A 66 -8.86 12.69 13.85
C PRO A 66 -9.24 14.16 13.65
N THR A 67 -10.48 14.50 14.00
CA THR A 67 -10.97 15.88 14.08
C THR A 67 -10.95 16.28 15.54
N LEU A 68 -10.19 17.33 15.84
CA LEU A 68 -10.14 17.92 17.16
C LEU A 68 -11.37 18.81 17.33
N GLU A 69 -12.40 18.34 18.04
CA GLU A 69 -13.66 19.08 18.20
C GLU A 69 -13.51 20.31 19.11
N SER A 70 -12.63 20.26 20.12
CA SER A 70 -12.17 21.41 20.91
C SER A 70 -11.11 20.96 21.92
N ILE A 71 -10.10 21.80 22.20
CA ILE A 71 -9.28 21.70 23.41
C ILE A 71 -9.73 22.86 24.31
N VAL A 72 -10.32 22.55 25.45
CA VAL A 72 -10.62 23.55 26.47
C VAL A 72 -9.38 23.71 27.34
N GLU A 73 -8.73 24.86 27.25
CA GLU A 73 -7.63 25.24 28.13
C GLU A 73 -8.18 25.50 29.55
N ILE A 74 -7.65 24.78 30.53
CA ILE A 74 -8.00 24.97 31.94
C ILE A 74 -7.09 26.08 32.48
N PRO A 75 -7.62 27.18 33.05
CA PRO A 75 -6.78 28.22 33.63
C PRO A 75 -5.97 27.66 34.80
N GLU A 76 -4.66 27.96 34.84
CA GLU A 76 -3.72 27.57 35.89
C GLU A 76 -3.90 28.37 37.20
N THR A 77 -5.12 28.70 37.61
CA THR A 77 -5.36 29.49 38.83
C THR A 77 -6.52 28.93 39.65
N LEU A 78 -6.18 28.20 40.71
CA LEU A 78 -6.87 28.18 42.01
C LEU A 78 -6.14 27.23 42.98
N ASP A 79 -4.85 27.49 43.26
CA ASP A 79 -4.13 26.90 44.40
C ASP A 79 -3.33 27.96 45.18
N GLU A 80 -3.88 29.18 45.30
CA GLU A 80 -3.51 30.10 46.37
C GLU A 80 -4.75 30.44 47.20
N VAL A 81 -5.19 29.44 47.97
CA VAL A 81 -6.00 29.66 49.17
C VAL A 81 -5.01 29.80 50.33
N ALA A 82 -4.70 31.03 50.72
CA ALA A 82 -4.02 31.38 51.97
C ALA A 82 -4.63 32.65 52.54
#